data_AF-A0A2G5I3B9-F1
#
_entry.id   AF-A0A2G5I3B9-F1
#
_cell.length_a   1.000
_cell.length_b   1.000
_cell.length_c   1.000
_cell.angle_alpha   90.00
_cell.angle_beta   90.00
_cell.angle_gamma   90.00
#
_symmetry.space_group_name_H-M   'P 1'
#
loop_
_entity.id
_entity.type
_entity.pdbx_description
1 polymer ?
#
loop_
_entity_poly.entity_id
_entity_poly.type
_entity_poly.pdbx_seq_one_letter_code
_entity_poly.pdbx_strand_id
1 'polypeptide(L)'
;MKRNRVEQLDAELQTMPKPAAKKIKSQNSTHDPEWTPRAAPLDFLSESPWELPAKSNQISSFDQNQIARDALETNVILHPRLPQLFSSFLEFKRKRGSNLEQGLYAQMNAHDLAARLIKKRALHFTNASDFTVLRDKRVIPNAHQDWLRVGKDDEGEIHLKDYLSYDEMMLSSLIGSSGPTFFINTGARNNAAKIDESKLHQKRGIIVGLVGNRFHATGQIDHPICGLGHNKKSAYAQDPRLTKIFRDFFDPDSTPEGVKMYDAGYFQQTFDKSVYKGRIRISIETALLEADSRAAAEEVKAHLFLAGLGLGVWRELPQQLQWYFEEVAACLKRLDPKHVNVLELGWDHCPPAVKDKLMATGAEHGIKVLVSSKRDPCAKLSSNDLLVRWSLIPTRSCSCRRA
;
A
#
# COMPACT_ATOMS: atom_id res chain seq x y z
N MET A 1 39.95 0.61 -18.52
CA MET A 1 38.90 -0.05 -17.71
C MET A 1 37.95 1.03 -17.20
N LYS A 2 36.71 1.04 -17.67
CA LYS A 2 35.68 2.00 -17.24
C LYS A 2 35.04 1.44 -15.97
N ARG A 3 35.14 2.15 -14.83
CA ARG A 3 34.40 1.84 -13.60
C ARG A 3 32.90 1.82 -13.90
N ASN A 4 32.17 0.89 -13.30
CA ASN A 4 30.73 0.79 -13.52
C ASN A 4 30.01 1.95 -12.80
N ARG A 5 28.81 2.31 -13.26
CA ARG A 5 28.06 3.48 -12.75
C ARG A 5 27.61 3.34 -11.29
N VAL A 6 27.58 2.13 -10.75
CA VAL A 6 27.27 1.84 -9.34
C VAL A 6 28.47 2.21 -8.45
N GLU A 7 29.69 1.89 -8.88
CA GLU A 7 30.91 2.26 -8.16
C GLU A 7 31.14 3.77 -8.10
N GLN A 8 30.64 4.52 -9.08
CA GLN A 8 30.65 6.00 -9.06
C GLN A 8 29.63 6.57 -8.06
N LEU A 9 28.43 5.99 -7.99
CA LEU A 9 27.39 6.42 -7.05
C LEU A 9 27.77 6.12 -5.59
N ASP A 10 28.42 4.99 -5.33
CA ASP A 10 28.91 4.63 -3.99
C ASP A 10 30.03 5.57 -3.53
N ALA A 11 30.91 6.01 -4.44
CA ALA A 11 31.96 6.99 -4.13
C ALA A 11 31.37 8.39 -3.87
N GLU A 12 30.33 8.80 -4.59
CA GLU A 12 29.63 10.07 -4.38
C GLU A 12 28.91 10.10 -3.01
N LEU A 13 28.25 9.01 -2.62
CA LEU A 13 27.58 8.88 -1.31
C LEU A 13 28.56 8.90 -0.12
N GLN A 14 29.79 8.40 -0.29
CA GLN A 14 30.81 8.41 0.76
C GLN A 14 31.45 9.78 1.02
N THR A 15 31.35 10.71 0.07
CA THR A 15 31.93 12.07 0.19
C THR A 15 30.97 13.11 0.76
N MET A 16 29.69 12.76 0.97
CA MET A 16 28.72 13.66 1.60
C MET A 16 29.03 13.81 3.10
N PRO A 17 29.13 15.04 3.64
CA PRO A 17 29.34 15.25 5.05
C PRO A 17 28.17 14.65 5.85
N LYS A 18 28.47 13.75 6.79
CA LYS A 18 27.48 13.20 7.71
C LYS A 18 26.74 14.35 8.39
N PRO A 19 25.39 14.39 8.38
CA PRO A 19 24.66 15.40 9.12
C PRO A 19 25.07 15.31 10.58
N ALA A 20 25.55 16.42 11.13
CA ALA A 20 25.96 16.50 12.53
C ALA A 20 24.78 16.05 13.40
N ALA A 21 24.96 14.95 14.12
CA ALA A 21 24.00 14.49 15.12
C ALA A 21 23.88 15.56 16.21
N LYS A 22 22.88 16.44 16.08
CA LYS A 22 22.45 17.25 17.21
C LYS A 22 21.89 16.29 18.25
N LYS A 23 22.67 16.03 19.30
CA LYS A 23 22.16 15.42 20.54
C LYS A 23 20.99 16.28 21.02
N ILE A 24 19.77 15.80 20.82
CA ILE A 24 18.60 16.34 21.48
C ILE A 24 18.77 15.90 22.93
N LYS A 25 19.18 16.83 23.80
CA LYS A 25 19.15 16.60 25.25
C LYS A 25 17.70 16.36 25.63
N SER A 26 17.45 15.30 26.41
CA SER A 26 16.16 15.12 27.08
C SER A 26 15.93 16.32 28.00
N GLN A 27 15.08 17.24 27.57
CA GLN A 27 14.52 18.23 28.45
C GLN A 27 13.28 17.63 29.07
N ASN A 28 13.32 17.42 30.38
CA ASN A 28 12.12 17.39 31.19
C ASN A 28 11.42 18.74 31.00
N SER A 29 10.45 18.82 30.08
CA SER A 29 9.71 20.05 29.81
C SER A 29 8.38 20.05 30.58
N THR A 30 8.40 20.64 31.76
CA THR A 30 7.21 21.25 32.38
C THR A 30 6.97 22.64 31.81
N HIS A 31 7.01 22.77 30.48
CA HIS A 31 6.58 23.96 29.77
C HIS A 31 5.66 23.52 28.66
N ASP A 32 4.37 23.70 28.89
CA ASP A 32 3.34 23.76 27.87
C ASP A 32 3.52 25.12 27.17
N PRO A 33 4.05 25.19 25.93
CA PRO A 33 3.95 26.41 25.17
C PRO A 33 2.52 26.44 24.63
N GLU A 34 1.72 27.39 25.14
CA GLU A 34 0.36 27.69 24.68
C GLU A 34 0.13 27.19 23.25
N TRP A 35 -0.63 26.10 23.14
CA TRP A 35 -1.15 25.66 21.86
C TRP A 35 -2.02 26.78 21.30
N THR A 36 -1.44 27.64 20.48
CA THR A 36 -2.22 28.55 19.66
C THR A 36 -2.81 27.72 18.52
N PRO A 37 -4.14 27.62 18.40
CA PRO A 37 -4.74 26.96 17.25
C PRO A 37 -4.23 27.68 16.00
N ARG A 38 -3.48 26.97 15.15
CA ARG A 38 -3.32 27.42 13.77
C ARG A 38 -4.74 27.55 13.20
N ALA A 39 -5.02 28.59 12.41
CA ALA A 39 -6.23 28.67 11.59
C ALA A 39 -6.46 27.27 10.98
N ALA A 40 -7.63 26.69 11.26
CA ALA A 40 -7.84 25.25 11.21
C ALA A 40 -7.22 24.68 9.92
N PRO A 41 -6.20 23.81 9.99
CA PRO A 41 -5.50 23.35 8.79
C PRO A 41 -6.36 22.43 7.89
N LEU A 42 -7.67 22.41 8.11
CA LEU A 42 -8.66 21.44 7.67
C LEU A 42 -9.96 22.10 7.22
N ASP A 43 -9.96 23.37 6.79
CA ASP A 43 -11.14 24.06 6.23
C ASP A 43 -11.76 23.35 5.00
N PHE A 44 -11.01 22.40 4.43
CA PHE A 44 -11.46 21.52 3.35
C PHE A 44 -12.10 20.21 3.83
N LEU A 45 -12.03 19.90 5.13
CA LEU A 45 -12.70 18.75 5.72
C LEU A 45 -14.14 19.13 6.06
N SER A 46 -15.07 18.57 5.31
CA SER A 46 -16.48 18.55 5.69
C SER A 46 -16.74 17.38 6.66
N GLU A 47 -17.75 17.52 7.53
CA GLU A 47 -18.27 16.38 8.27
C GLU A 47 -18.56 15.21 7.31
N SER A 48 -18.18 14.01 7.73
CA SER A 48 -18.51 12.81 6.97
C SER A 48 -20.03 12.71 6.84
N PRO A 49 -20.59 12.66 5.63
CA PRO A 49 -22.03 12.50 5.44
C PRO A 49 -22.52 11.09 5.81
N TRP A 50 -21.59 10.19 6.11
CA TRP A 50 -21.89 8.81 6.44
C TRP A 50 -21.98 8.64 7.94
N GLU A 51 -23.08 8.03 8.38
CA GLU A 51 -23.19 7.53 9.74
C GLU A 51 -22.10 6.49 9.98
N LEU A 52 -21.24 6.77 10.96
CA LEU A 52 -20.25 5.80 11.39
C LEU A 52 -20.97 4.61 12.02
N PRO A 53 -20.60 3.36 11.65
CA PRO A 53 -21.34 2.16 12.07
C PRO A 53 -21.23 1.88 13.58
N ALA A 54 -20.28 2.53 14.27
CA ALA A 54 -20.08 2.41 15.70
C ALA A 54 -19.64 3.77 16.28
N LYS A 55 -19.94 3.97 17.57
CA LYS A 55 -19.48 5.14 18.34
C LYS A 55 -18.14 4.89 19.04
N SER A 56 -17.79 3.63 19.28
CA SER A 56 -16.61 3.21 20.06
C SER A 56 -15.26 3.64 19.48
N ASN A 57 -15.21 3.93 18.18
CA ASN A 57 -14.02 4.37 17.46
C ASN A 57 -14.09 5.85 17.04
N GLN A 58 -15.03 6.62 17.58
CA GLN A 58 -15.12 8.07 17.30
C GLN A 58 -14.01 8.82 18.02
N ILE A 59 -13.49 9.87 17.39
CA ILE A 59 -12.45 10.74 17.97
C ILE A 59 -12.86 11.26 19.35
N SER A 60 -14.14 11.59 19.55
CA SER A 60 -14.70 12.05 20.82
C SER A 60 -14.60 11.03 21.96
N SER A 61 -14.35 9.76 21.67
CA SER A 61 -14.17 8.69 22.68
C SER A 61 -12.73 8.59 23.20
N PHE A 62 -11.81 9.43 22.73
CA PHE A 62 -10.39 9.40 23.08
C PHE A 62 -9.90 10.77 23.58
N ASP A 63 -8.73 10.76 24.23
CA ASP A 63 -8.05 11.99 24.64
C ASP A 63 -7.70 12.84 23.40
N GLN A 64 -8.25 14.06 23.34
CA GLN A 64 -8.14 14.91 22.16
C GLN A 64 -6.69 15.36 21.90
N ASN A 65 -5.90 15.56 22.96
CA ASN A 65 -4.50 15.92 22.84
C ASN A 65 -3.68 14.78 22.23
N GLN A 66 -3.93 13.54 22.65
CA GLN A 66 -3.28 12.37 22.06
C GLN A 66 -3.72 12.14 20.61
N ILE A 67 -5.00 12.33 20.27
CA ILE A 67 -5.46 12.22 18.89
C ILE A 67 -4.79 13.28 18.00
N ALA A 68 -4.64 14.51 18.48
CA ALA A 68 -3.93 15.55 17.74
C ALA A 68 -2.46 15.18 17.48
N ARG A 69 -1.77 14.60 18.48
CA ARG A 69 -0.41 14.07 18.32
C ARG A 69 -0.36 12.92 17.30
N ASP A 70 -1.24 11.93 17.44
CA ASP A 70 -1.32 10.79 16.53
C ASP A 70 -1.59 11.23 15.07
N ALA A 71 -2.42 12.27 14.88
CA ALA A 71 -2.69 12.85 13.57
C ALA A 71 -1.44 13.52 12.96
N LEU A 72 -0.65 14.23 13.77
CA LEU A 72 0.62 14.84 13.33
C LEU A 72 1.70 13.80 13.02
N GLU A 73 1.63 12.63 13.64
CA GLU A 73 2.54 11.49 13.40
C GLU A 73 2.05 10.52 12.32
N THR A 74 0.91 10.82 11.69
CA THR A 74 0.37 10.04 10.57
C THR A 74 1.01 10.50 9.27
N ASN A 75 1.67 9.57 8.58
CA ASN A 75 2.46 9.84 7.39
C ASN A 75 1.88 9.15 6.16
N VAL A 76 1.96 9.83 5.02
CA VAL A 76 1.91 9.18 3.71
C VAL A 76 3.31 8.61 3.45
N ILE A 77 3.40 7.30 3.24
CA ILE A 77 4.67 6.60 3.08
C ILE A 77 4.84 6.11 1.64
N LEU A 78 6.04 6.31 1.09
CA LEU A 78 6.40 5.93 -0.27
C LEU A 78 7.65 5.05 -0.24
N HIS A 79 7.64 3.99 -1.05
CA HIS A 79 8.84 3.21 -1.27
C HIS A 79 9.93 4.10 -1.93
N PRO A 80 11.21 4.04 -1.52
CA PRO A 80 12.28 4.91 -2.03
C PRO A 80 12.46 4.91 -3.56
N ARG A 81 12.01 3.84 -4.24
CA ARG A 81 12.06 3.71 -5.70
C ARG A 81 10.91 4.44 -6.43
N LEU A 82 9.81 4.79 -5.75
CA LEU A 82 8.63 5.38 -6.40
C LEU A 82 8.84 6.75 -7.06
N PRO A 83 9.66 7.68 -6.51
CA PRO A 83 9.89 8.97 -7.18
C PRO A 83 10.42 8.83 -8.62
N GLN A 84 11.23 7.79 -8.89
CA GLN A 84 11.71 7.50 -10.24
C GLN A 84 10.57 7.04 -11.14
N LEU A 85 9.71 6.13 -10.68
CA LEU A 85 8.53 5.68 -11.43
C LEU A 85 7.58 6.84 -11.74
N PHE A 86 7.35 7.73 -10.78
CA PHE A 86 6.51 8.91 -10.96
C PHE A 86 7.07 9.84 -12.02
N SER A 87 8.39 10.03 -12.05
CA SER A 87 9.06 10.84 -13.06
C SER A 87 8.90 10.23 -14.46
N SER A 88 9.14 8.92 -14.62
CA SER A 88 8.94 8.21 -15.88
C SER A 88 7.48 8.25 -16.36
N PHE A 89 6.53 8.13 -15.44
CA PHE A 89 5.11 8.26 -15.72
C PHE A 89 4.75 9.66 -16.25
N LEU A 90 5.20 10.70 -15.57
CA LEU A 90 4.93 12.10 -15.97
C LEU A 90 5.54 12.41 -17.32
N GLU A 91 6.78 11.99 -17.56
CA GLU A 91 7.43 12.14 -18.87
C GLU A 91 6.62 11.47 -19.98
N PHE A 92 6.18 10.22 -19.75
CA PHE A 92 5.36 9.49 -20.70
C PHE A 92 4.04 10.21 -20.98
N LYS A 93 3.31 10.61 -19.93
CA LYS A 93 1.99 11.22 -20.06
C LYS A 93 2.03 12.60 -20.70
N ARG A 94 3.07 13.40 -20.46
CA ARG A 94 3.30 14.68 -21.17
C ARG A 94 3.53 14.51 -22.66
N LYS A 95 4.15 13.41 -23.09
CA LYS A 95 4.50 13.18 -24.50
C LYS A 95 3.43 12.42 -25.27
N ARG A 96 2.69 11.54 -24.59
CA ARG A 96 1.84 10.52 -25.22
C ARG A 96 0.43 10.43 -24.62
N GLY A 97 0.15 11.15 -23.53
CA GLY A 97 -1.19 11.21 -22.96
C GLY A 97 -2.17 11.96 -23.86
N SER A 98 -3.45 11.93 -23.49
CA SER A 98 -4.49 12.77 -24.11
C SER A 98 -4.21 14.26 -23.92
N ASN A 99 -4.95 15.14 -24.60
CA ASN A 99 -4.80 16.58 -24.41
C ASN A 99 -5.08 16.99 -22.95
N LEU A 100 -6.04 16.33 -22.30
CA LEU A 100 -6.36 16.54 -20.88
C LEU A 100 -5.20 16.13 -19.97
N GLU A 101 -4.61 14.96 -20.21
CA GLU A 101 -3.46 14.47 -19.44
C GLU A 101 -2.24 15.38 -19.63
N GLN A 102 -1.91 15.75 -20.87
CA GLN A 102 -0.78 16.64 -21.15
C GLN A 102 -0.94 18.00 -20.47
N GLY A 103 -2.13 18.59 -20.54
CA GLY A 103 -2.44 19.85 -19.86
C GLY A 103 -2.33 19.74 -18.34
N LEU A 104 -2.88 18.68 -17.75
CA LEU A 104 -2.81 18.44 -16.31
C LEU A 104 -1.37 18.27 -15.82
N TYR A 105 -0.58 17.43 -16.49
CA TYR A 105 0.76 17.05 -16.02
C TYR A 105 1.86 18.03 -16.44
N ALA A 106 1.55 19.06 -17.24
CA ALA A 106 2.53 19.96 -17.86
C ALA A 106 3.63 20.44 -16.88
N GLN A 107 3.25 20.84 -15.66
CA GLN A 107 4.17 21.41 -14.66
C GLN A 107 4.34 20.55 -13.39
N MET A 108 3.66 19.39 -13.29
CA MET A 108 3.73 18.55 -12.08
C MET A 108 5.09 17.86 -11.93
N ASN A 109 5.75 17.96 -10.79
CA ASN A 109 6.87 17.08 -10.47
C ASN A 109 6.38 15.80 -9.75
N ALA A 110 7.33 14.91 -9.38
CA ALA A 110 6.99 13.67 -8.69
C ALA A 110 6.30 13.88 -7.32
N HIS A 111 6.63 14.96 -6.60
CA HIS A 111 5.99 15.31 -5.35
C HIS A 111 4.55 15.82 -5.56
N ASP A 112 4.32 16.63 -6.59
CA ASP A 112 2.98 17.08 -6.96
C ASP A 112 2.09 15.89 -7.36
N LEU A 113 2.65 14.94 -8.11
CA LEU A 113 1.96 13.70 -8.45
C LEU A 113 1.65 12.90 -7.18
N ALA A 114 2.61 12.71 -6.27
CA ALA A 114 2.36 12.01 -5.00
C ALA A 114 1.20 12.65 -4.21
N ALA A 115 1.20 13.99 -4.08
CA ALA A 115 0.12 14.71 -3.42
C ALA A 115 -1.23 14.52 -4.14
N ARG A 116 -1.24 14.55 -5.47
CA ARG A 116 -2.43 14.31 -6.30
C ARG A 116 -2.98 12.90 -6.12
N LEU A 117 -2.12 11.88 -6.13
CA LEU A 117 -2.50 10.46 -5.96
C LEU A 117 -3.21 10.19 -4.63
N ILE A 118 -3.02 11.05 -3.63
CA ILE A 118 -3.75 11.02 -2.36
C ILE A 118 -5.02 11.88 -2.43
N LYS A 119 -4.88 13.15 -2.80
CA LYS A 119 -5.98 14.14 -2.75
C LYS A 119 -7.15 13.82 -3.68
N LYS A 120 -6.90 13.16 -4.81
CA LYS A 120 -7.89 12.97 -5.87
C LYS A 120 -8.56 11.59 -5.85
N ARG A 121 -8.40 10.81 -4.78
CA ARG A 121 -9.10 9.53 -4.60
C ARG A 121 -10.61 9.74 -4.46
N ALA A 122 -11.40 8.79 -4.96
CA ALA A 122 -12.81 8.66 -4.59
C ALA A 122 -12.91 8.24 -3.11
N LEU A 123 -14.07 8.49 -2.47
CA LEU A 123 -14.30 8.03 -1.10
C LEU A 123 -14.40 6.50 -1.04
N HIS A 124 -14.92 5.90 -2.12
CA HIS A 124 -15.04 4.47 -2.26
C HIS A 124 -14.81 4.04 -3.70
N PHE A 125 -14.08 2.95 -3.88
CA PHE A 125 -13.79 2.31 -5.16
C PHE A 125 -13.49 0.83 -4.91
N THR A 126 -14.43 -0.06 -5.23
CA THR A 126 -14.32 -1.48 -4.89
C THR A 126 -14.90 -2.39 -5.97
N ASN A 127 -14.74 -3.71 -5.77
CA ASN A 127 -15.29 -4.82 -6.57
C ASN A 127 -14.92 -4.77 -8.07
N ALA A 128 -15.57 -5.59 -8.91
CA ALA A 128 -15.28 -5.69 -10.35
C ALA A 128 -16.11 -4.74 -11.22
N SER A 129 -17.23 -4.22 -10.71
CA SER A 129 -18.04 -3.18 -11.38
C SER A 129 -17.55 -1.77 -11.09
N ASP A 130 -16.46 -1.64 -10.32
CA ASP A 130 -15.95 -0.38 -9.80
C ASP A 130 -17.06 0.43 -9.09
N PHE A 131 -17.78 -0.21 -8.16
CA PHE A 131 -18.74 0.49 -7.31
C PHE A 131 -18.04 1.68 -6.66
N THR A 132 -18.59 2.87 -6.90
CA THR A 132 -17.90 4.13 -6.62
C THR A 132 -18.77 5.05 -5.78
N VAL A 133 -18.14 5.66 -4.77
CA VAL A 133 -18.68 6.81 -4.06
C VAL A 133 -17.72 7.97 -4.27
N LEU A 134 -18.19 8.99 -4.96
CA LEU A 134 -17.45 10.20 -5.28
C LEU A 134 -17.37 11.13 -4.06
N ARG A 135 -16.46 12.11 -4.08
CA ARG A 135 -16.29 13.06 -2.95
C ARG A 135 -17.46 14.02 -2.80
N ASP A 136 -18.21 14.25 -3.88
CA ASP A 136 -19.49 14.96 -3.90
C ASP A 136 -20.68 14.09 -3.43
N LYS A 137 -20.40 12.88 -2.90
CA LYS A 137 -21.36 11.91 -2.35
C LYS A 137 -22.21 11.19 -3.39
N ARG A 138 -22.03 11.45 -4.70
CA ARG A 138 -22.70 10.66 -5.73
C ARG A 138 -22.25 9.20 -5.65
N VAL A 139 -23.22 8.30 -5.79
CA VAL A 139 -23.00 6.84 -5.79
C VAL A 139 -23.23 6.34 -7.21
N ILE A 140 -22.21 5.70 -7.79
CA ILE A 140 -22.26 5.12 -9.12
C ILE A 140 -22.04 3.60 -8.97
N PRO A 141 -23.11 2.79 -9.01
CA PRO A 141 -23.01 1.36 -8.71
C PRO A 141 -22.12 0.56 -9.67
N ASN A 142 -22.08 0.98 -10.93
CA ASN A 142 -21.31 0.35 -12.00
C ASN A 142 -20.54 1.43 -12.79
N ALA A 143 -19.48 1.97 -12.18
CA ALA A 143 -18.70 3.05 -12.76
C ALA A 143 -17.56 2.56 -13.67
N HIS A 144 -17.44 1.25 -13.91
CA HIS A 144 -16.34 0.68 -14.70
C HIS A 144 -16.15 1.37 -16.06
N GLN A 145 -17.23 1.55 -16.83
CA GLN A 145 -17.16 2.18 -18.15
C GLN A 145 -16.79 3.66 -18.08
N ASP A 146 -17.20 4.37 -17.02
CA ASP A 146 -16.81 5.76 -16.83
C ASP A 146 -15.33 5.88 -16.43
N TRP A 147 -14.85 5.03 -15.52
CA TRP A 147 -13.43 5.02 -15.13
C TRP A 147 -12.48 4.71 -16.29
N LEU A 148 -12.90 3.87 -17.26
CA LEU A 148 -12.13 3.57 -18.47
C LEU A 148 -11.86 4.83 -19.32
N ARG A 149 -12.76 5.82 -19.23
CA ARG A 149 -12.72 7.06 -20.01
C ARG A 149 -12.05 8.22 -19.26
N VAL A 150 -11.75 8.08 -17.96
CA VAL A 150 -11.09 9.14 -17.18
C VAL A 150 -9.69 9.41 -17.73
N GLY A 151 -9.43 10.65 -18.11
CA GLY A 151 -8.22 11.11 -18.76
C GLY A 151 -8.14 10.81 -20.26
N LYS A 152 -9.25 10.40 -20.89
CA LYS A 152 -9.37 10.33 -22.36
C LYS A 152 -10.05 11.60 -22.89
N ASP A 153 -9.93 11.88 -24.19
CA ASP A 153 -10.55 13.09 -24.76
C ASP A 153 -12.09 13.05 -24.71
N ASP A 154 -12.67 11.86 -24.52
CA ASP A 154 -14.10 11.60 -24.39
C ASP A 154 -14.48 11.21 -22.95
N GLU A 155 -14.08 11.96 -21.92
CA GLU A 155 -14.45 11.64 -20.52
C GLU A 155 -15.98 11.51 -20.31
N GLY A 156 -16.37 10.68 -19.34
CA GLY A 156 -17.75 10.53 -18.88
C GLY A 156 -18.12 11.49 -17.75
N GLU A 157 -18.91 11.01 -16.78
CA GLU A 157 -19.32 11.79 -15.61
C GLU A 157 -18.23 12.00 -14.55
N ILE A 158 -17.14 11.23 -14.67
CA ILE A 158 -15.98 11.27 -13.79
C ILE A 158 -14.85 11.93 -14.59
N HIS A 159 -14.28 13.00 -14.03
CA HIS A 159 -13.28 13.82 -14.72
C HIS A 159 -11.90 13.73 -14.08
N LEU A 160 -10.85 13.67 -14.89
CA LEU A 160 -9.45 13.60 -14.47
C LEU A 160 -9.05 14.80 -13.60
N LYS A 161 -9.61 15.99 -13.83
CA LYS A 161 -9.34 17.17 -12.98
C LYS A 161 -9.72 16.92 -11.51
N ASP A 162 -10.73 16.09 -11.27
CA ASP A 162 -11.31 15.83 -9.97
C ASP A 162 -10.91 14.45 -9.42
N TYR A 163 -10.67 13.47 -10.26
CA TYR A 163 -10.40 12.09 -9.83
C TYR A 163 -9.20 11.49 -10.54
N LEU A 164 -8.77 10.32 -10.06
CA LEU A 164 -7.65 9.58 -10.64
C LEU A 164 -8.07 8.82 -11.89
N SER A 165 -7.23 8.74 -12.91
CA SER A 165 -7.40 7.72 -13.97
C SER A 165 -6.96 6.33 -13.48
N TYR A 166 -7.28 5.25 -14.21
CA TYR A 166 -6.77 3.90 -13.88
C TYR A 166 -5.24 3.83 -13.82
N ASP A 167 -4.57 4.59 -14.68
CA ASP A 167 -3.11 4.63 -14.70
C ASP A 167 -2.57 5.29 -13.41
N GLU A 168 -3.22 6.36 -12.95
CA GLU A 168 -2.92 6.98 -11.65
C GLU A 168 -3.29 6.06 -10.48
N MET A 169 -4.38 5.28 -10.58
CA MET A 169 -4.77 4.32 -9.54
C MET A 169 -3.72 3.22 -9.34
N MET A 170 -3.03 2.77 -10.41
CA MET A 170 -1.89 1.86 -10.28
C MET A 170 -0.82 2.48 -9.37
N LEU A 171 -0.35 3.69 -9.70
CA LEU A 171 0.65 4.39 -8.90
C LEU A 171 0.18 4.61 -7.45
N SER A 172 -1.08 5.01 -7.30
CA SER A 172 -1.72 5.25 -6.01
C SER A 172 -1.76 3.98 -5.15
N SER A 173 -1.91 2.81 -5.76
CA SER A 173 -1.90 1.51 -5.06
C SER A 173 -0.54 1.15 -4.44
N LEU A 174 0.54 1.85 -4.81
CA LEU A 174 1.87 1.65 -4.26
C LEU A 174 2.18 2.60 -3.09
N ILE A 175 1.32 3.58 -2.83
CA ILE A 175 1.47 4.54 -1.72
C ILE A 175 0.76 3.99 -0.49
N GLY A 176 1.44 4.05 0.66
CA GLY A 176 0.88 3.66 1.95
C GLY A 176 0.50 4.84 2.83
N SER A 177 -0.24 4.54 3.89
CA SER A 177 -0.46 5.45 5.03
C SER A 177 -0.03 4.75 6.31
N SER A 178 0.69 5.42 7.19
CA SER A 178 1.11 4.86 8.48
C SER A 178 0.78 5.83 9.60
N GLY A 179 0.12 5.36 10.64
CA GLY A 179 -0.26 6.22 11.77
C GLY A 179 -0.36 5.47 13.08
N PRO A 180 0.01 6.11 14.21
CA PRO A 180 -0.33 5.60 15.53
C PRO A 180 -1.85 5.43 15.67
N THR A 181 -2.28 4.39 16.37
CA THR A 181 -3.69 4.03 16.46
C THR A 181 -4.04 3.46 17.82
N PHE A 182 -5.19 3.88 18.34
CA PHE A 182 -5.86 3.20 19.44
C PHE A 182 -6.59 1.96 18.94
N PHE A 183 -6.25 0.80 19.50
CA PHE A 183 -7.03 -0.41 19.27
C PHE A 183 -8.06 -0.55 20.39
N ILE A 184 -9.32 -0.74 19.99
CA ILE A 184 -10.45 -0.90 20.91
C ILE A 184 -10.81 -2.38 21.18
N ASN A 185 -10.20 -3.31 20.43
CA ASN A 185 -10.41 -4.75 20.53
C ASN A 185 -9.26 -5.52 19.84
N THR A 186 -9.37 -6.83 19.75
CA THR A 186 -8.34 -7.70 19.15
C THR A 186 -8.22 -7.58 17.63
N GLY A 187 -9.18 -6.94 16.94
CA GLY A 187 -9.15 -6.79 15.48
C GLY A 187 -9.58 -8.04 14.70
N ALA A 188 -10.34 -8.96 15.32
CA ALA A 188 -10.91 -10.12 14.63
C ALA A 188 -11.73 -9.73 13.39
N ARG A 189 -11.67 -10.51 12.32
CA ARG A 189 -12.30 -10.20 11.01
C ARG A 189 -13.79 -9.83 11.08
N ASN A 190 -14.51 -10.44 12.01
CA ASN A 190 -15.96 -10.27 12.17
C ASN A 190 -16.32 -9.48 13.43
N ASN A 191 -15.38 -8.75 14.03
CA ASN A 191 -15.65 -8.00 15.27
C ASN A 191 -16.67 -6.87 15.07
N ALA A 192 -16.74 -6.28 13.88
CA ALA A 192 -17.54 -5.09 13.57
C ALA A 192 -17.39 -3.95 14.60
N ALA A 193 -16.14 -3.63 14.99
CA ALA A 193 -15.82 -2.58 15.98
C ALA A 193 -16.45 -2.78 17.38
N LYS A 194 -16.91 -3.99 17.71
CA LYS A 194 -17.40 -4.35 19.04
C LYS A 194 -16.25 -4.49 20.04
N ILE A 195 -16.46 -4.00 21.25
CA ILE A 195 -15.55 -4.17 22.38
C ILE A 195 -15.94 -5.48 23.09
N ASP A 196 -14.94 -6.30 23.39
CA ASP A 196 -15.08 -7.54 24.15
C ASP A 196 -14.04 -7.50 25.28
N GLU A 197 -14.50 -7.17 26.49
CA GLU A 197 -13.63 -6.99 27.66
C GLU A 197 -12.99 -8.30 28.13
N SER A 198 -13.56 -9.46 27.75
CA SER A 198 -12.97 -10.76 28.05
C SER A 198 -11.69 -11.04 27.26
N LYS A 199 -11.43 -10.26 26.19
CA LYS A 199 -10.29 -10.45 25.30
C LYS A 199 -9.29 -9.31 25.41
N LEU A 200 -8.12 -9.63 25.94
CA LEU A 200 -7.00 -8.70 26.03
C LEU A 200 -6.47 -8.35 24.64
N HIS A 201 -6.32 -7.05 24.38
CA HIS A 201 -5.75 -6.50 23.16
C HIS A 201 -4.64 -5.50 23.52
N GLN A 202 -3.72 -5.26 22.57
CA GLN A 202 -2.84 -4.11 22.67
C GLN A 202 -3.68 -2.84 22.63
N LYS A 203 -3.38 -1.83 23.46
CA LYS A 203 -4.13 -0.57 23.48
C LYS A 203 -3.63 0.42 22.43
N ARG A 204 -2.34 0.35 22.12
CA ARG A 204 -1.61 1.21 21.20
C ARG A 204 -0.86 0.36 20.18
N GLY A 205 -0.64 0.93 19.01
CA GLY A 205 0.28 0.42 17.99
C GLY A 205 0.22 1.27 16.73
N ILE A 206 0.81 0.77 15.66
CA ILE A 206 0.81 1.43 14.35
C ILE A 206 -0.07 0.64 13.37
N ILE A 207 -0.96 1.33 12.65
CA ILE A 207 -1.60 0.77 11.46
C ILE A 207 -0.89 1.28 10.22
N VAL A 208 -0.50 0.35 9.35
CA VAL A 208 0.02 0.64 8.02
C VAL A 208 -1.00 0.18 6.96
N GLY A 209 -1.55 1.13 6.23
CA GLY A 209 -2.45 0.91 5.11
C GLY A 209 -1.66 0.67 3.82
N LEU A 210 -1.71 -0.56 3.30
CA LEU A 210 -1.07 -0.92 2.02
C LEU A 210 -2.04 -1.71 1.14
N VAL A 211 -1.77 -1.73 -0.17
CA VAL A 211 -2.63 -2.38 -1.17
C VAL A 211 -1.85 -3.48 -1.88
N GLY A 212 -2.50 -4.62 -2.12
CA GLY A 212 -1.98 -5.72 -2.95
C GLY A 212 -2.38 -5.59 -4.42
N ASN A 213 -2.03 -6.56 -5.26
CA ASN A 213 -2.39 -6.58 -6.68
C ASN A 213 -3.91 -6.74 -6.87
N ARG A 214 -4.48 -6.03 -7.86
CA ARG A 214 -5.89 -6.11 -8.26
C ARG A 214 -6.02 -6.48 -9.74
N PHE A 215 -6.54 -7.68 -10.01
CA PHE A 215 -6.73 -8.19 -11.38
C PHE A 215 -8.15 -8.01 -11.96
N HIS A 216 -9.11 -7.54 -11.16
CA HIS A 216 -10.53 -7.50 -11.57
C HIS A 216 -10.89 -6.37 -12.55
N ALA A 217 -9.98 -5.42 -12.81
CA ALA A 217 -10.16 -4.41 -13.85
C ALA A 217 -9.48 -4.88 -15.14
N THR A 218 -10.22 -5.59 -16.00
CA THR A 218 -9.69 -6.18 -17.23
C THR A 218 -9.01 -5.12 -18.11
N GLY A 219 -7.75 -5.34 -18.47
CA GLY A 219 -6.97 -4.43 -19.32
C GLY A 219 -6.46 -3.16 -18.62
N GLN A 220 -6.59 -3.08 -17.29
CA GLN A 220 -6.12 -1.96 -16.46
C GLN A 220 -5.30 -2.45 -15.26
N ILE A 221 -4.49 -1.54 -14.68
CA ILE A 221 -3.71 -1.78 -13.44
C ILE A 221 -2.88 -3.08 -13.55
N ASP A 222 -2.98 -4.01 -12.58
CA ASP A 222 -2.11 -5.18 -12.48
C ASP A 222 -2.38 -6.21 -13.58
N HIS A 223 -3.55 -6.18 -14.20
CA HIS A 223 -3.97 -7.15 -15.21
C HIS A 223 -3.03 -7.16 -16.44
N PRO A 224 -2.90 -6.08 -17.24
CA PRO A 224 -1.94 -6.03 -18.35
C PRO A 224 -0.49 -6.05 -17.88
N ILE A 225 -0.18 -5.49 -16.71
CA ILE A 225 1.18 -5.45 -16.17
C ILE A 225 1.72 -6.86 -15.91
N CYS A 226 0.91 -7.76 -15.36
CA CYS A 226 1.28 -9.16 -15.11
C CYS A 226 1.01 -10.08 -16.31
N GLY A 227 0.83 -9.54 -17.52
CA GLY A 227 0.75 -10.35 -18.75
C GLY A 227 -0.66 -10.84 -19.12
N LEU A 228 -1.70 -10.36 -18.45
CA LEU A 228 -3.09 -10.72 -18.76
C LEU A 228 -3.74 -9.71 -19.70
N GLY A 229 -4.59 -10.18 -20.61
CA GLY A 229 -5.40 -9.35 -21.50
C GLY A 229 -4.69 -8.88 -22.77
N HIS A 230 -3.47 -9.35 -23.06
CA HIS A 230 -2.73 -8.99 -24.28
C HIS A 230 -3.52 -9.17 -25.59
N ASN A 231 -4.48 -10.11 -25.60
CA ASN A 231 -5.29 -10.42 -26.79
C ASN A 231 -6.64 -9.70 -26.83
N LYS A 232 -7.04 -9.00 -25.75
CA LYS A 232 -8.29 -8.25 -25.69
C LYS A 232 -8.04 -6.82 -26.16
N LYS A 233 -8.34 -6.53 -27.43
CA LYS A 233 -8.32 -5.17 -27.97
C LYS A 233 -9.52 -4.40 -27.41
N SER A 234 -9.27 -3.53 -26.43
CA SER A 234 -10.22 -2.49 -26.01
C SER A 234 -9.63 -1.14 -26.36
N ALA A 235 -10.45 -0.22 -26.89
CA ALA A 235 -10.04 1.16 -27.16
C ALA A 235 -9.55 1.89 -25.90
N TYR A 236 -9.99 1.42 -24.72
CA TYR A 236 -9.65 2.00 -23.44
C TYR A 236 -8.57 1.24 -22.68
N ALA A 237 -8.02 0.15 -23.24
CA ALA A 237 -6.96 -0.61 -22.58
C ALA A 237 -5.76 0.28 -22.24
N GLN A 238 -5.03 -0.08 -21.17
CA GLN A 238 -3.79 0.60 -20.84
C GLN A 238 -2.81 0.57 -22.02
N ASP A 239 -2.15 1.71 -22.27
CA ASP A 239 -1.17 1.82 -23.34
C ASP A 239 -0.02 0.81 -23.10
N PRO A 240 0.29 -0.09 -24.04
CA PRO A 240 1.34 -1.09 -23.87
C PRO A 240 2.72 -0.50 -23.55
N ARG A 241 3.00 0.72 -23.99
CA ARG A 241 4.26 1.43 -23.69
C ARG A 241 4.30 1.90 -22.23
N LEU A 242 3.15 2.30 -21.68
CA LEU A 242 3.02 2.60 -20.26
C LEU A 242 3.08 1.32 -19.41
N THR A 243 2.43 0.24 -19.87
CA THR A 243 2.56 -1.07 -19.24
C THR A 243 4.02 -1.50 -19.19
N LYS A 244 4.80 -1.26 -20.25
CA LYS A 244 6.25 -1.51 -20.24
C LYS A 244 6.97 -0.71 -19.16
N ILE A 245 6.67 0.59 -18.97
CA ILE A 245 7.27 1.41 -17.91
C ILE A 245 7.02 0.79 -16.52
N PHE A 246 5.79 0.32 -16.26
CA PHE A 246 5.49 -0.36 -14.99
C PHE A 246 6.22 -1.69 -14.85
N ARG A 247 6.25 -2.50 -15.90
CA ARG A 247 6.95 -3.79 -15.91
C ARG A 247 8.45 -3.60 -15.67
N ASP A 248 9.09 -2.68 -16.38
CA ASP A 248 10.50 -2.36 -16.22
C ASP A 248 10.82 -1.86 -14.80
N PHE A 249 9.89 -1.14 -14.17
CA PHE A 249 10.04 -0.74 -12.78
C PHE A 249 9.97 -1.92 -11.81
N PHE A 250 9.02 -2.84 -12.00
CA PHE A 250 8.84 -3.98 -11.09
C PHE A 250 9.94 -5.02 -11.28
N ASP A 251 10.30 -5.29 -12.53
CA ASP A 251 11.35 -6.22 -12.90
C ASP A 251 11.96 -5.85 -14.28
N PRO A 252 13.05 -5.08 -14.31
CA PRO A 252 13.69 -4.62 -15.56
C PRO A 252 14.30 -5.76 -16.37
N ASP A 253 14.66 -6.87 -15.70
CA ASP A 253 15.30 -8.04 -16.32
C ASP A 253 14.28 -9.13 -16.65
N SER A 254 12.98 -8.82 -16.55
CA SER A 254 11.90 -9.78 -16.78
C SER A 254 11.95 -10.34 -18.19
N THR A 255 12.38 -11.59 -18.30
CA THR A 255 11.97 -12.46 -19.40
C THR A 255 10.60 -13.02 -19.04
N PRO A 256 9.60 -13.05 -19.95
CA PRO A 256 8.28 -13.60 -19.65
C PRO A 256 8.35 -15.07 -19.21
N GLU A 257 8.46 -15.28 -17.91
CA GLU A 257 8.42 -16.58 -17.25
C GLU A 257 7.16 -16.60 -16.39
N GLY A 258 6.23 -17.48 -16.75
CA GLY A 258 4.90 -17.40 -16.18
C GLY A 258 4.06 -18.63 -16.43
N VAL A 259 2.94 -18.67 -15.73
CA VAL A 259 1.98 -19.76 -15.86
C VAL A 259 1.11 -19.48 -17.09
N LYS A 260 1.03 -20.45 -18.00
CA LYS A 260 0.10 -20.39 -19.13
C LYS A 260 -1.34 -20.52 -18.62
N MET A 261 -2.17 -19.56 -19.00
CA MET A 261 -3.57 -19.46 -18.63
C MET A 261 -4.44 -19.56 -19.88
N TYR A 262 -5.58 -20.24 -19.77
CA TYR A 262 -6.59 -20.30 -20.83
C TYR A 262 -7.77 -19.44 -20.41
N ASP A 263 -8.06 -18.40 -21.20
CA ASP A 263 -9.34 -17.68 -21.10
C ASP A 263 -10.44 -18.53 -21.74
N ALA A 264 -11.71 -18.29 -21.39
CA ALA A 264 -12.92 -19.08 -21.71
C ALA A 264 -13.26 -19.23 -23.22
N GLY A 265 -12.28 -19.10 -24.10
CA GLY A 265 -12.37 -19.25 -25.55
C GLY A 265 -11.02 -19.53 -26.24
N TYR A 266 -10.17 -20.41 -25.68
CA TYR A 266 -8.94 -20.96 -26.31
C TYR A 266 -7.68 -20.07 -26.36
N PHE A 267 -7.70 -18.85 -25.82
CA PHE A 267 -6.51 -17.98 -25.86
C PHE A 267 -5.54 -18.27 -24.71
N GLN A 268 -4.34 -18.70 -25.06
CA GLN A 268 -3.22 -18.86 -24.13
C GLN A 268 -2.65 -17.48 -23.78
N GLN A 269 -2.71 -17.12 -22.50
CA GLN A 269 -2.03 -15.94 -21.93
C GLN A 269 -0.95 -16.43 -20.97
N THR A 270 0.00 -15.58 -20.59
CA THR A 270 1.06 -15.94 -19.65
C THR A 270 0.99 -15.00 -18.46
N PHE A 271 0.63 -15.53 -17.29
CA PHE A 271 0.69 -14.77 -16.04
C PHE A 271 2.15 -14.68 -15.60
N ASP A 272 2.70 -13.48 -15.65
CA ASP A 272 4.11 -13.21 -15.38
C ASP A 272 4.40 -13.26 -13.88
N LYS A 273 5.07 -14.33 -13.47
CA LYS A 273 5.45 -14.56 -12.06
C LYS A 273 6.41 -13.48 -11.58
N SER A 274 7.39 -13.12 -12.42
CA SER A 274 8.49 -12.24 -12.06
C SER A 274 7.98 -10.82 -11.78
N VAL A 275 7.13 -10.28 -12.66
CA VAL A 275 6.51 -8.97 -12.49
C VAL A 275 5.51 -8.96 -11.34
N TYR A 276 4.72 -10.02 -11.14
CA TYR A 276 3.85 -10.12 -9.96
C TYR A 276 4.66 -10.00 -8.66
N LYS A 277 5.77 -10.76 -8.55
CA LYS A 277 6.67 -10.69 -7.39
C LYS A 277 7.29 -9.30 -7.25
N GLY A 278 7.74 -8.69 -8.35
CA GLY A 278 8.27 -7.33 -8.37
C GLY A 278 7.27 -6.27 -7.91
N ARG A 279 5.99 -6.41 -8.26
CA ARG A 279 4.93 -5.51 -7.75
C ARG A 279 4.73 -5.71 -6.27
N ILE A 280 4.45 -6.93 -5.81
CA ILE A 280 4.10 -7.15 -4.40
C ILE A 280 5.27 -6.88 -3.44
N ARG A 281 6.51 -7.05 -3.94
CA ARG A 281 7.75 -6.63 -3.26
C ARG A 281 7.66 -5.19 -2.74
N ILE A 282 7.17 -4.25 -3.54
CA ILE A 282 7.07 -2.83 -3.12
C ILE A 282 6.25 -2.68 -1.84
N SER A 283 5.11 -3.36 -1.73
CA SER A 283 4.28 -3.32 -0.52
C SER A 283 4.94 -4.05 0.65
N ILE A 284 5.58 -5.19 0.41
CA ILE A 284 6.28 -5.97 1.46
C ILE A 284 7.46 -5.17 2.02
N GLU A 285 8.31 -4.62 1.15
CA GLU A 285 9.47 -3.80 1.54
C GLU A 285 9.01 -2.56 2.30
N THR A 286 7.95 -1.88 1.84
CA THR A 286 7.38 -0.73 2.55
C THR A 286 6.91 -1.09 3.96
N ALA A 287 6.25 -2.24 4.14
CA ALA A 287 5.80 -2.69 5.45
C ALA A 287 6.97 -2.98 6.40
N LEU A 288 8.01 -3.65 5.90
CA LEU A 288 9.22 -3.99 6.67
C LEU A 288 9.99 -2.74 7.08
N LEU A 289 10.24 -1.82 6.13
CA LEU A 289 10.96 -0.58 6.37
C LEU A 289 10.19 0.34 7.34
N GLU A 290 8.87 0.44 7.19
CA GLU A 290 8.04 1.25 8.10
C GLU A 290 8.05 0.68 9.52
N ALA A 291 7.91 -0.64 9.67
CA ALA A 291 7.96 -1.27 10.98
C ALA A 291 9.32 -1.09 11.65
N ASP A 292 10.41 -1.24 10.88
CA ASP A 292 11.76 -1.02 11.36
C ASP A 292 11.96 0.43 11.82
N SER A 293 11.57 1.39 10.98
CA SER A 293 11.71 2.82 11.28
C SER A 293 10.90 3.25 12.49
N ARG A 294 9.66 2.75 12.64
CA ARG A 294 8.79 3.09 13.80
C ARG A 294 9.37 2.54 15.09
N ALA A 295 9.82 1.28 15.10
CA ALA A 295 10.44 0.70 16.28
C ALA A 295 11.78 1.36 16.64
N ALA A 296 12.60 1.71 15.64
CA ALA A 296 13.84 2.46 15.85
C ALA A 296 13.59 3.82 16.52
N ALA A 297 12.57 4.55 16.06
CA ALA A 297 12.22 5.87 16.61
C ALA A 297 11.76 5.81 18.08
N GLU A 298 11.16 4.70 18.49
CA GLU A 298 10.73 4.45 19.88
C GLU A 298 11.79 3.70 20.72
N GLU A 299 12.96 3.39 20.15
CA GLU A 299 14.03 2.59 20.79
C GLU A 299 13.56 1.22 21.30
N VAL A 300 12.58 0.62 20.62
CA VAL A 300 12.02 -0.72 20.92
C VAL A 300 12.21 -1.67 19.74
N LYS A 301 11.68 -2.89 19.86
CA LYS A 301 11.53 -3.82 18.74
C LYS A 301 10.09 -3.82 18.22
N ALA A 302 9.92 -4.16 16.94
CA ALA A 302 8.61 -4.34 16.32
C ALA A 302 8.18 -5.80 16.32
N HIS A 303 6.90 -6.01 16.61
CA HIS A 303 6.14 -7.18 16.16
C HIS A 303 5.32 -6.74 14.94
N LEU A 304 5.76 -7.12 13.74
CA LEU A 304 5.06 -6.83 12.49
C LEU A 304 4.05 -7.93 12.18
N PHE A 305 2.76 -7.60 12.21
CA PHE A 305 1.69 -8.46 11.71
C PHE A 305 1.33 -8.09 10.27
N LEU A 306 1.57 -9.00 9.32
CA LEU A 306 1.29 -8.81 7.90
C LEU A 306 0.35 -9.92 7.40
N ALA A 307 -0.88 -9.56 7.04
CA ALA A 307 -1.78 -10.49 6.34
C ALA A 307 -1.50 -10.49 4.84
N GLY A 308 -1.97 -11.52 4.12
CA GLY A 308 -1.80 -11.61 2.67
C GLY A 308 -2.32 -10.37 1.92
N LEU A 309 -1.41 -9.73 1.19
CA LEU A 309 -1.69 -8.54 0.39
C LEU A 309 -2.22 -8.94 -0.99
N GLY A 310 -3.50 -8.69 -1.27
CA GLY A 310 -4.11 -9.02 -2.57
C GLY A 310 -4.35 -10.53 -2.81
N LEU A 311 -4.24 -11.36 -1.76
CA LEU A 311 -4.39 -12.83 -1.85
C LEU A 311 -5.80 -13.34 -1.54
N GLY A 312 -6.73 -12.44 -1.21
CA GLY A 312 -8.14 -12.74 -0.97
C GLY A 312 -8.94 -12.75 -2.27
N VAL A 313 -10.01 -11.95 -2.31
CA VAL A 313 -10.89 -11.84 -3.49
C VAL A 313 -10.19 -11.31 -4.74
N TRP A 314 -8.97 -10.77 -4.63
CA TRP A 314 -8.21 -10.29 -5.79
C TRP A 314 -7.24 -11.31 -6.37
N ARG A 315 -7.11 -12.50 -5.76
CA ARG A 315 -6.20 -13.53 -6.24
C ARG A 315 -6.71 -14.14 -7.55
N GLU A 316 -5.81 -14.25 -8.51
CA GLU A 316 -6.04 -14.85 -9.83
C GLU A 316 -5.65 -16.34 -9.83
N LEU A 317 -4.48 -16.68 -9.27
CA LEU A 317 -3.90 -18.02 -9.30
C LEU A 317 -3.60 -18.55 -7.89
N PRO A 318 -3.80 -19.86 -7.63
CA PRO A 318 -3.36 -20.49 -6.38
C PRO A 318 -1.85 -20.31 -6.10
N GLN A 319 -1.00 -20.31 -7.14
CA GLN A 319 0.45 -20.20 -7.05
C GLN A 319 0.93 -18.85 -6.49
N GLN A 320 0.11 -17.80 -6.58
CA GLN A 320 0.43 -16.48 -6.02
C GLN A 320 0.71 -16.53 -4.51
N LEU A 321 0.11 -17.48 -3.81
CA LEU A 321 0.34 -17.72 -2.38
C LEU A 321 1.80 -18.12 -2.13
N GLN A 322 2.30 -19.11 -2.87
CA GLN A 322 3.68 -19.54 -2.79
C GLN A 322 4.64 -18.40 -3.12
N TRP A 323 4.39 -17.70 -4.23
CA TRP A 323 5.24 -16.61 -4.70
C TRP A 323 5.29 -15.44 -3.72
N TYR A 324 4.18 -15.15 -3.03
CA TYR A 324 4.14 -14.16 -1.97
C TYR A 324 5.09 -14.52 -0.83
N PHE A 325 5.02 -15.73 -0.27
CA PHE A 325 5.91 -16.16 0.80
C PHE A 325 7.38 -16.23 0.37
N GLU A 326 7.65 -16.65 -0.87
CA GLU A 326 9.00 -16.59 -1.45
C GLU A 326 9.53 -15.15 -1.51
N GLU A 327 8.69 -14.20 -1.91
CA GLU A 327 9.09 -12.80 -1.99
C GLU A 327 9.26 -12.17 -0.61
N VAL A 328 8.47 -12.56 0.40
CA VAL A 328 8.71 -12.14 1.79
C VAL A 328 10.10 -12.58 2.26
N ALA A 329 10.48 -13.85 2.00
CA ALA A 329 11.83 -14.34 2.34
C ALA A 329 12.92 -13.55 1.60
N ALA A 330 12.72 -13.27 0.31
CA ALA A 330 13.66 -12.47 -0.48
C ALA A 330 13.80 -11.03 0.05
N CYS A 331 12.70 -10.40 0.48
CA CYS A 331 12.71 -9.06 1.05
C CYS A 331 13.43 -9.01 2.41
N LEU A 332 13.21 -10.01 3.28
CA LEU A 332 13.94 -10.12 4.54
C LEU A 332 15.46 -10.16 4.31
N LYS A 333 15.90 -11.02 3.38
CA LYS A 333 17.32 -11.13 3.04
C LYS A 333 17.90 -9.83 2.45
N ARG A 334 17.13 -9.14 1.63
CA ARG A 334 17.57 -7.93 0.93
C ARG A 334 17.66 -6.72 1.85
N LEU A 335 16.69 -6.56 2.75
CA LEU A 335 16.58 -5.38 3.61
C LEU A 335 17.27 -5.53 4.95
N ASP A 336 17.35 -6.74 5.49
CA ASP A 336 18.00 -7.03 6.78
C ASP A 336 17.55 -6.08 7.91
N PRO A 337 16.23 -6.00 8.21
CA PRO A 337 15.70 -5.04 9.18
C PRO A 337 16.22 -5.35 10.58
N LYS A 338 16.62 -4.31 11.31
CA LYS A 338 17.37 -4.40 12.58
C LYS A 338 16.48 -4.32 13.82
N HIS A 339 15.32 -3.71 13.69
CA HIS A 339 14.39 -3.42 14.77
C HIS A 339 13.13 -4.29 14.71
N VAL A 340 12.93 -5.08 13.64
CA VAL A 340 11.87 -6.10 13.60
C VAL A 340 12.31 -7.34 14.37
N ASN A 341 11.60 -7.68 15.45
CA ASN A 341 11.87 -8.89 16.26
C ASN A 341 10.98 -10.06 15.82
N VAL A 342 9.71 -9.79 15.52
CA VAL A 342 8.76 -10.80 15.06
C VAL A 342 8.13 -10.37 13.74
N LEU A 343 8.16 -11.25 12.75
CA LEU A 343 7.32 -11.15 11.55
C LEU A 343 6.23 -12.22 11.62
N GLU A 344 5.00 -11.80 11.84
CA GLU A 344 3.83 -12.67 11.92
C GLU A 344 2.99 -12.54 10.64
N LEU A 345 3.02 -13.61 9.83
CA LEU A 345 2.25 -13.74 8.60
C LEU A 345 0.91 -14.40 8.89
N GLY A 346 -0.16 -13.60 8.80
CA GLY A 346 -1.49 -13.98 9.21
C GLY A 346 -2.32 -14.69 8.14
N TRP A 347 -3.19 -15.59 8.60
CA TRP A 347 -4.32 -16.22 7.91
C TRP A 347 -3.98 -17.22 6.81
N ASP A 348 -3.15 -16.82 5.87
CA ASP A 348 -2.87 -17.57 4.65
C ASP A 348 -2.03 -18.82 4.92
N HIS A 349 -2.35 -19.92 4.24
CA HIS A 349 -1.61 -21.16 4.38
C HIS A 349 -0.26 -21.04 3.68
N CYS A 350 0.83 -21.07 4.43
CA CYS A 350 2.18 -21.08 3.87
C CYS A 350 2.49 -22.50 3.37
N PRO A 351 2.75 -22.71 2.08
CA PRO A 351 3.13 -24.02 1.57
C PRO A 351 4.36 -24.57 2.31
N PRO A 352 4.38 -25.87 2.69
CA PRO A 352 5.51 -26.46 3.42
C PRO A 352 6.86 -26.23 2.73
N ALA A 353 6.91 -26.30 1.40
CA ALA A 353 8.12 -26.10 0.62
C ALA A 353 8.79 -24.73 0.78
N VAL A 354 8.03 -23.69 1.17
CA VAL A 354 8.56 -22.32 1.38
C VAL A 354 8.74 -22.01 2.87
N LYS A 355 7.97 -22.65 3.73
CA LYS A 355 7.92 -22.38 5.18
C LYS A 355 9.30 -22.45 5.82
N ASP A 356 10.01 -23.56 5.64
CA ASP A 356 11.28 -23.80 6.33
C ASP A 356 12.35 -22.79 5.89
N LYS A 357 12.42 -22.52 4.58
CA LYS A 357 13.34 -21.52 4.02
C LYS A 357 13.05 -20.12 4.56
N LEU A 358 11.79 -19.74 4.65
CA LEU A 358 11.38 -18.44 5.17
C LEU A 358 11.71 -18.31 6.67
N MET A 359 11.45 -19.35 7.46
CA MET A 359 11.81 -19.36 8.89
C MET A 359 13.32 -19.33 9.11
N ALA A 360 14.09 -20.09 8.32
CA ALA A 360 15.56 -20.07 8.36
C ALA A 360 16.11 -18.69 7.99
N THR A 361 15.58 -18.08 6.93
CA THR A 361 15.94 -16.70 6.54
C THR A 361 15.65 -15.72 7.68
N GLY A 362 14.48 -15.82 8.33
CA GLY A 362 14.19 -15.02 9.50
C GLY A 362 15.23 -15.18 10.62
N ALA A 363 15.55 -16.43 10.96
CA ALA A 363 16.52 -16.75 12.01
C ALA A 363 17.94 -16.21 11.72
N GLU A 364 18.40 -16.28 10.46
CA GLU A 364 19.67 -15.69 10.02
C GLU A 364 19.75 -14.18 10.30
N HIS A 365 18.61 -13.50 10.25
CA HIS A 365 18.48 -12.07 10.51
C HIS A 365 18.03 -11.75 11.96
N GLY A 366 17.95 -12.76 12.84
CA GLY A 366 17.50 -12.58 14.22
C GLY A 366 15.99 -12.30 14.37
N ILE A 367 15.19 -12.62 13.35
CA ILE A 367 13.76 -12.36 13.27
C ILE A 367 12.98 -13.66 13.47
N LYS A 368 12.11 -13.70 14.47
CA LYS A 368 11.18 -14.81 14.65
C LYS A 368 10.05 -14.71 13.62
N VAL A 369 10.04 -15.62 12.65
CA VAL A 369 8.97 -15.68 11.65
C VAL A 369 7.87 -16.66 12.09
N LEU A 370 6.64 -16.17 12.16
CA LEU A 370 5.44 -16.96 12.40
C LEU A 370 4.62 -16.99 11.12
N VAL A 371 4.28 -18.17 10.62
CA VAL A 371 3.48 -18.32 9.38
C VAL A 371 2.12 -18.90 9.66
N SER A 372 1.15 -18.55 8.81
CA SER A 372 -0.23 -19.05 8.89
C SER A 372 -0.90 -18.80 10.25
N SER A 373 -0.51 -17.71 10.92
CA SER A 373 -1.04 -17.38 12.24
C SER A 373 -2.54 -17.12 12.16
N LYS A 374 -3.29 -17.66 13.12
CA LYS A 374 -4.72 -17.39 13.34
C LYS A 374 -4.95 -16.40 14.49
N ARG A 375 -3.87 -15.80 15.02
CA ARG A 375 -3.96 -14.77 16.05
C ARG A 375 -4.67 -13.55 15.48
N ASP A 376 -5.58 -12.99 16.29
CA ASP A 376 -6.19 -11.72 15.97
C ASP A 376 -5.12 -10.61 15.93
N PRO A 377 -5.09 -9.73 14.92
CA PRO A 377 -3.96 -8.83 14.66
C PRO A 377 -3.57 -7.94 15.86
N CYS A 378 -4.56 -7.46 16.62
CA CYS A 378 -4.40 -6.57 17.77
C CYS A 378 -4.46 -7.28 19.13
N ALA A 379 -4.47 -8.62 19.18
CA ALA A 379 -4.44 -9.34 20.45
C ALA A 379 -3.24 -8.92 21.31
N LYS A 380 -3.33 -9.03 22.64
CA LYS A 380 -2.24 -8.62 23.52
C LYS A 380 -0.97 -9.43 23.21
N LEU A 381 0.17 -8.75 23.07
CA LEU A 381 1.47 -9.40 22.92
C LEU A 381 2.00 -9.80 24.30
N SER A 382 2.76 -10.89 24.36
CA SER A 382 3.50 -11.28 25.56
C SER A 382 4.81 -10.51 25.72
N SER A 383 5.31 -9.88 24.65
CA SER A 383 6.45 -8.96 24.66
C SER A 383 6.00 -7.51 24.81
N ASN A 384 6.97 -6.64 25.10
CA ASN A 384 6.79 -5.18 25.07
C ASN A 384 7.07 -4.59 23.67
N ASP A 385 7.06 -5.42 22.63
CA ASP A 385 7.32 -4.97 21.27
C ASP A 385 6.22 -4.02 20.79
N LEU A 386 6.60 -3.03 19.98
CA LEU A 386 5.67 -2.19 19.24
C LEU A 386 4.89 -3.05 18.24
N LEU A 387 3.57 -3.12 18.42
CA LEU A 387 2.71 -3.79 17.46
C LEU A 387 2.54 -2.90 16.23
N VAL A 388 3.14 -3.31 15.11
CA VAL A 388 2.91 -2.71 13.80
C VAL A 388 2.06 -3.69 13.01
N ARG A 389 0.89 -3.26 12.54
CA ARG A 389 0.02 -4.13 11.74
C ARG A 389 -0.32 -3.53 10.41
N TRP A 390 -0.36 -4.39 9.41
CA TRP A 390 -1.03 -4.05 8.18
C TRP A 390 -2.56 -4.00 8.39
N SER A 391 -3.18 -3.06 7.69
CA SER A 391 -4.62 -3.09 7.45
C SER A 391 -4.88 -2.87 5.97
N LEU A 392 -5.84 -3.61 5.43
CA LEU A 392 -6.48 -3.17 4.21
C LEU A 392 -7.09 -1.80 4.52
N ILE A 393 -6.76 -0.77 3.74
CA ILE A 393 -7.58 0.44 3.69
C ILE A 393 -8.89 -0.02 3.03
N PRO A 394 -9.98 -0.24 3.78
CA PRO A 394 -11.13 -0.91 3.21
C PRO A 394 -11.89 0.10 2.35
N THR A 395 -11.92 -0.11 1.04
CA THR A 395 -13.11 0.25 0.26
C THR A 395 -14.13 -0.88 0.51
N ARG A 396 -14.71 -0.89 1.72
CA ARG A 396 -15.53 -1.96 2.36
C ARG A 396 -15.83 -3.18 1.46
N SER A 397 -14.99 -4.21 1.56
CA SER A 397 -15.42 -5.58 1.26
C SER A 397 -15.95 -6.25 2.54
N CYS A 398 -17.03 -5.72 3.10
CA CYS A 398 -17.96 -6.53 3.88
C CYS A 398 -19.13 -6.83 2.96
N SER A 399 -18.94 -7.79 2.06
CA SER A 399 -20.06 -8.48 1.43
C SER A 399 -20.76 -9.28 2.53
N CYS A 400 -21.74 -8.69 3.19
CA CYS A 400 -22.88 -9.47 3.67
C CYS A 400 -23.45 -10.16 2.43
N ARG A 401 -23.11 -11.43 2.22
CA ARG A 401 -23.99 -12.30 1.44
C ARG A 401 -25.24 -12.43 2.30
N ARG A 402 -26.30 -11.69 1.93
CA ARG A 402 -27.65 -12.19 2.14
C ARG A 402 -27.86 -13.27 1.08
N ALA A 403 -27.73 -14.52 1.51
CA ALA A 403 -28.39 -15.71 1.00
C ALA A 403 -28.17 -16.79 2.05
#